data_AF-A0A5A7W005-F1
#
_entry.id   AF-A0A5A7W005-F1
#
_cell.length_a   1.000
_cell.length_b   1.000
_cell.length_c   1.000
_cell.angle_alpha   90.00
_cell.angle_beta   90.00
_cell.angle_gamma   90.00
#
_symmetry.space_group_name_H-M   'P 1'
#
loop_
_entity.id
_entity.type
_entity.pdbx_description
1 polymer ?
#
loop_
_entity_poly.entity_id
_entity_poly.type
_entity_poly.pdbx_seq_one_letter_code
_entity_poly.pdbx_strand_id
1 'polypeptide(L)'
;MPRTRETARDRARTYRAVKARLADEEAKARRARLSQTLAKVAQLLTDQGFIELAALQGVEWVPRRLVSRANDTTQANLDLHHADSVLDFVIAWKFIFPMFTNREMLEYLQMEWPGFVDEFKDTFIALVMNGPFLDERRTCLSTTFFQ
;
A
#
# COMPACT_ATOMS: atom_id res chain seq x y z
N MET A 1 -9.81 49.28 -12.18
CA MET A 1 -10.40 47.94 -11.93
C MET A 1 -9.48 47.07 -11.04
N PRO A 2 -9.33 47.34 -9.73
CA PRO A 2 -8.44 46.56 -8.83
C PRO A 2 -9.15 45.37 -8.15
N ARG A 3 -10.44 45.54 -7.82
CA ARG A 3 -11.27 44.57 -7.05
C ARG A 3 -11.47 43.21 -7.75
N THR A 4 -11.48 43.18 -9.07
CA THR A 4 -11.60 41.94 -9.87
C THR A 4 -10.33 41.09 -9.83
N ARG A 5 -9.15 41.71 -9.63
CA ARG A 5 -7.87 41.01 -9.57
C ARG A 5 -7.63 40.38 -8.19
N GLU A 6 -8.09 41.03 -7.13
CA GLU A 6 -8.05 40.49 -5.75
C GLU A 6 -9.04 39.33 -5.57
N THR A 7 -10.28 39.49 -6.02
CA THR A 7 -11.28 38.40 -5.96
C THR A 7 -10.85 37.15 -6.76
N ALA A 8 -10.19 37.32 -7.91
CA ALA A 8 -9.61 36.20 -8.66
C ALA A 8 -8.44 35.52 -7.91
N ARG A 9 -7.59 36.30 -7.22
CA ARG A 9 -6.49 35.76 -6.40
C ARG A 9 -7.00 34.99 -5.19
N ASP A 10 -8.03 35.48 -4.52
CA ASP A 10 -8.61 34.81 -3.36
C ASP A 10 -9.32 33.51 -3.76
N ARG A 11 -10.05 33.51 -4.89
CA ARG A 11 -10.62 32.27 -5.47
C ARG A 11 -9.54 31.26 -5.85
N ALA A 12 -8.43 31.71 -6.41
CA ALA A 12 -7.31 30.82 -6.74
C ALA A 12 -6.63 30.26 -5.49
N ARG A 13 -6.52 31.05 -4.41
CA ARG A 13 -5.99 30.60 -3.11
C ARG A 13 -6.91 29.57 -2.45
N THR A 14 -8.21 29.83 -2.40
CA THR A 14 -9.18 28.88 -1.83
C THR A 14 -9.23 27.59 -2.64
N TYR A 15 -9.25 27.66 -3.97
CA TYR A 15 -9.17 26.48 -4.83
C TYR A 15 -7.91 25.65 -4.58
N ARG A 16 -6.74 26.28 -4.48
CA ARG A 16 -5.48 25.59 -4.16
C ARG A 16 -5.51 24.94 -2.77
N ALA A 17 -6.06 25.63 -1.77
CA ALA A 17 -6.17 25.11 -0.42
C ALA A 17 -7.11 23.89 -0.35
N VAL A 18 -8.25 23.94 -1.05
CA VAL A 18 -9.17 22.79 -1.16
C VAL A 18 -8.50 21.62 -1.88
N LYS A 19 -7.80 21.87 -2.99
CA LYS A 19 -7.07 20.83 -3.72
C LYS A 19 -5.97 20.19 -2.87
N ALA A 20 -5.24 20.98 -2.08
CA ALA A 20 -4.23 20.46 -1.17
C ALA A 20 -4.84 19.58 -0.07
N ARG A 21 -5.96 20.01 0.54
CA ARG A 21 -6.66 19.20 1.54
C ARG A 21 -7.14 17.85 0.99
N LEU A 22 -7.73 17.84 -0.20
CA LEU A 22 -8.17 16.61 -0.86
C LEU A 22 -6.98 15.67 -1.12
N ALA A 23 -5.85 16.20 -1.59
CA ALA A 23 -4.64 15.40 -1.81
C ALA A 23 -4.09 14.81 -0.50
N ASP A 24 -4.14 15.57 0.60
CA ASP A 24 -3.71 15.10 1.92
C ASP A 24 -4.65 14.01 2.47
N GLU A 25 -5.96 14.17 2.30
CA GLU A 25 -6.97 13.18 2.70
C GLU A 25 -6.80 11.88 1.92
N GLU A 26 -6.62 11.96 0.60
CA GLU A 26 -6.32 10.80 -0.24
C GLU A 26 -5.00 10.12 0.18
N ALA A 27 -3.97 10.90 0.48
CA ALA A 27 -2.68 10.36 0.94
C ALA A 27 -2.82 9.62 2.28
N LYS A 28 -3.60 10.17 3.22
CA LYS A 28 -3.91 9.50 4.50
C LYS A 28 -4.70 8.21 4.29
N ALA A 29 -5.74 8.24 3.46
CA ALA A 29 -6.55 7.07 3.15
C ALA A 29 -5.71 5.96 2.51
N ARG A 30 -4.79 6.31 1.60
CA ARG A 30 -3.85 5.36 0.99
C ARG A 30 -2.92 4.71 2.02
N ARG A 31 -2.32 5.51 2.91
CA ARG A 31 -1.47 4.98 3.99
C ARG A 31 -2.24 4.05 4.92
N ALA A 32 -3.47 4.42 5.28
CA ALA A 32 -4.34 3.59 6.09
C ALA A 32 -4.64 2.25 5.40
N ARG A 33 -4.98 2.25 4.11
CA ARG A 33 -5.22 1.02 3.34
C ARG A 33 -3.99 0.11 3.33
N LEU A 34 -2.80 0.66 3.01
CA LEU A 34 -1.55 -0.09 3.02
C LEU A 34 -1.27 -0.73 4.38
N SER A 35 -1.44 0.04 5.46
CA SER A 35 -1.25 -0.45 6.84
C SER A 35 -2.22 -1.57 7.18
N GLN A 36 -3.50 -1.44 6.80
CA GLN A 36 -4.51 -2.48 7.02
C GLN A 36 -4.17 -3.76 6.26
N THR A 37 -3.74 -3.64 5.00
CA THR A 37 -3.32 -4.79 4.20
C THR A 37 -2.10 -5.49 4.81
N LEU A 38 -1.11 -4.74 5.29
CA LEU A 38 0.04 -5.30 5.99
C LEU A 38 -0.34 -5.99 7.31
N ALA A 39 -1.32 -5.45 8.04
CA ALA A 39 -1.84 -6.10 9.24
C ALA A 39 -2.49 -7.46 8.91
N LYS A 40 -3.27 -7.54 7.82
CA LYS A 40 -3.83 -8.83 7.33
C LYS A 40 -2.73 -9.80 6.92
N VAL A 41 -1.69 -9.32 6.23
CA VAL A 41 -0.51 -10.14 5.90
C VAL A 41 0.15 -10.68 7.16
N ALA A 42 0.37 -9.85 8.17
CA ALA A 42 0.96 -10.29 9.43
C ALA A 42 0.13 -11.42 10.08
N GLN A 43 -1.19 -11.26 10.12
CA GLN A 43 -2.09 -12.29 10.67
C GLN A 43 -2.04 -13.59 9.84
N LEU A 44 -2.04 -13.49 8.51
CA LEU A 44 -1.92 -14.64 7.60
C LEU A 44 -0.60 -15.40 7.83
N LEU A 45 0.51 -14.68 8.02
CA LEU A 45 1.82 -15.29 8.26
C LEU A 45 1.95 -15.96 9.63
N THR A 46 1.03 -15.68 10.55
CA THR A 46 0.92 -16.35 11.86
C THR A 46 -0.17 -17.42 11.87
N ASP A 47 -0.95 -17.56 10.79
CA ASP A 47 -2.00 -18.57 10.71
C ASP A 47 -1.40 -19.97 10.50
N GLN A 48 -1.78 -20.89 11.36
CA GLN A 48 -1.22 -22.23 11.35
C GLN A 48 -1.62 -23.02 10.09
N GLY A 49 -2.86 -22.88 9.61
CA GLY A 49 -3.32 -23.55 8.40
C GLY A 49 -2.59 -23.05 7.16
N PHE A 50 -2.33 -21.74 7.09
CA PHE A 50 -1.52 -21.16 6.03
C PHE A 50 -0.08 -21.67 6.07
N ILE A 51 0.55 -21.71 7.25
CA ILE A 51 1.94 -22.19 7.41
C ILE A 51 2.06 -23.67 7.01
N GLU A 52 1.14 -24.51 7.46
CA GLU A 52 1.13 -25.94 7.14
C GLU A 52 0.97 -26.17 5.64
N LEU A 53 0.03 -25.45 5.00
CA LEU A 53 -0.19 -25.57 3.56
C LEU A 53 0.99 -25.03 2.75
N ALA A 54 1.58 -23.90 3.17
CA ALA A 54 2.77 -23.35 2.52
C ALA A 54 3.96 -24.33 2.60
N ALA A 55 4.15 -24.99 3.75
CA ALA A 55 5.19 -26.00 3.91
C ALA A 55 4.99 -27.22 2.99
N LEU A 56 3.73 -27.69 2.83
CA LEU A 56 3.39 -28.77 1.89
C LEU A 56 3.69 -28.39 0.44
N GLN A 57 3.56 -27.12 0.10
CA GLN A 57 3.84 -26.58 -1.23
C GLN A 57 5.32 -26.20 -1.45
N GLY A 58 6.21 -26.58 -0.53
CA GLY A 58 7.65 -26.41 -0.65
C GLY A 58 8.17 -25.01 -0.28
N VAL A 59 7.40 -24.22 0.46
CA VAL A 59 7.85 -22.92 0.98
C VAL A 59 8.75 -23.16 2.18
N GLU A 60 10.07 -23.07 1.98
CA GLU A 60 11.06 -23.37 3.02
C GLU A 60 11.22 -22.27 4.07
N TRP A 61 10.94 -21.01 3.73
CA TRP A 61 11.14 -19.89 4.65
C TRP A 61 10.22 -18.70 4.36
N VAL A 62 9.81 -18.03 5.44
CA VAL A 62 9.14 -16.74 5.41
C VAL A 62 10.17 -15.62 5.61
N PRO A 63 10.11 -14.50 4.85
CA PRO A 63 11.04 -13.39 5.05
C PRO A 63 11.08 -12.90 6.49
N ARG A 64 12.28 -12.93 7.12
CA ARG A 64 12.49 -12.56 8.53
C ARG A 64 11.86 -11.21 8.89
N ARG A 65 11.96 -10.24 7.98
CA ARG A 65 11.39 -8.89 8.16
C ARG A 65 9.86 -8.93 8.35
N LEU A 66 9.16 -9.80 7.63
CA LEU A 66 7.72 -9.98 7.78
C LEU A 66 7.39 -10.71 9.09
N VAL A 67 8.17 -11.72 9.47
CA VAL A 67 7.99 -12.46 10.73
C VAL A 67 8.22 -11.55 11.94
N SER A 68 9.30 -10.76 11.94
CA SER A 68 9.59 -9.80 13.00
C SER A 68 8.46 -8.79 13.17
N ARG A 69 7.91 -8.28 12.06
CA ARG A 69 6.77 -7.35 12.06
C ARG A 69 5.47 -8.00 12.53
N ALA A 70 5.23 -9.26 12.17
CA ALA A 70 4.04 -9.99 12.61
C ALA A 70 4.05 -10.26 14.12
N ASN A 71 5.24 -10.49 14.68
CA ASN A 71 5.41 -10.75 16.11
C ASN A 71 5.45 -9.47 16.96
N ASP A 72 5.83 -8.32 16.38
CA ASP A 72 5.77 -7.01 17.04
C ASP A 72 4.32 -6.51 17.14
N THR A 73 3.55 -7.09 18.07
CA THR A 73 2.15 -6.73 18.35
C THR A 73 2.00 -5.25 18.75
N THR A 74 3.09 -4.63 19.23
CA THR A 74 3.14 -3.22 19.65
C THR A 74 3.25 -2.24 18.47
N GLN A 75 3.78 -2.65 17.32
CA GLN A 75 3.93 -1.79 16.14
C GLN A 75 2.70 -1.74 15.23
N ALA A 76 1.72 -2.62 15.44
CA ALA A 76 0.44 -2.54 14.75
C ALA A 76 -0.29 -1.19 14.96
N ASN A 77 0.14 -0.40 15.95
CA ASN A 77 -0.38 0.94 16.27
C ASN A 77 0.64 2.09 16.19
N LEU A 78 1.93 1.84 15.89
CA LEU A 78 2.99 2.85 16.00
C LEU A 78 3.58 3.20 14.64
N ASP A 79 3.14 4.34 14.10
CA ASP A 79 3.86 5.23 13.18
C ASP A 79 4.96 4.55 12.32
N LEU A 80 4.55 3.61 11.47
CA LEU A 80 5.44 3.12 10.43
C LEU A 80 5.76 4.27 9.49
N HIS A 81 7.05 4.60 9.37
CA HIS A 81 7.50 5.47 8.28
C HIS A 81 7.00 4.89 6.96
N HIS A 82 6.31 5.71 6.17
CA HIS A 82 5.63 5.26 4.94
C HIS A 82 6.54 4.45 4.00
N ALA A 83 7.82 4.82 3.91
CA ALA A 83 8.83 4.11 3.13
C ALA A 83 9.05 2.67 3.60
N ASP A 84 9.02 2.42 4.92
CA ASP A 84 9.13 1.08 5.48
C ASP A 84 7.88 0.25 5.20
N SER A 85 6.69 0.83 5.30
CA SER A 85 5.44 0.14 4.94
C SER A 85 5.44 -0.27 3.47
N VAL A 86 5.91 0.60 2.58
CA VAL A 86 6.01 0.29 1.14
C VAL A 86 6.97 -0.87 0.91
N LEU A 87 8.15 -0.85 1.55
CA LEU A 87 9.13 -1.92 1.44
C LEU A 87 8.60 -3.24 2.02
N ASP A 88 7.97 -3.20 3.19
CA ASP A 88 7.32 -4.35 3.83
C ASP A 88 6.27 -4.96 2.89
N PHE A 89 5.49 -4.11 2.21
CA PHE A 89 4.49 -4.56 1.26
C PHE A 89 5.10 -5.18 0.00
N VAL A 90 6.17 -4.61 -0.55
CA VAL A 90 6.86 -5.19 -1.72
C VAL A 90 7.45 -6.57 -1.38
N ILE A 91 8.00 -6.73 -0.18
CA ILE A 91 8.51 -8.02 0.29
C ILE A 91 7.36 -9.01 0.45
N ALA A 92 6.26 -8.61 1.08
CA ALA A 92 5.05 -9.43 1.19
C ALA A 92 4.49 -9.82 -0.17
N TRP A 93 4.43 -8.88 -1.12
CA TRP A 93 3.96 -9.13 -2.48
C TRP A 93 4.81 -10.19 -3.16
N LYS A 94 6.13 -10.03 -3.14
CA LYS A 94 7.05 -10.99 -3.75
C LYS A 94 6.93 -12.40 -3.14
N PHE A 95 6.63 -12.48 -1.85
CA PHE A 95 6.49 -13.75 -1.14
C PHE A 95 5.13 -14.43 -1.41
N ILE A 96 4.03 -13.69 -1.31
CA ILE A 96 2.66 -14.23 -1.37
C ILE A 96 2.19 -14.41 -2.81
N PHE A 97 2.59 -13.53 -3.73
CA PHE A 97 2.09 -13.54 -5.11
C PHE A 97 2.27 -14.89 -5.85
N PRO A 98 3.42 -15.58 -5.75
CA PRO A 98 3.57 -16.91 -6.35
C PRO A 98 2.53 -17.92 -5.83
N MET A 99 2.09 -17.80 -4.58
CA MET A 99 1.13 -18.71 -3.96
C MET A 99 -0.26 -18.57 -4.58
N PHE A 100 -0.61 -17.44 -5.19
CA PHE A 100 -1.88 -17.28 -5.90
C PHE A 100 -1.97 -18.13 -7.18
N THR A 101 -0.84 -18.61 -7.69
CA THR A 101 -0.82 -19.53 -8.84
C THR A 101 -1.08 -20.98 -8.41
N ASN A 102 -0.93 -21.27 -7.11
CA ASN A 102 -1.23 -22.57 -6.55
C ASN A 102 -2.72 -22.65 -6.19
N ARG A 103 -3.41 -23.67 -6.72
CA ARG A 103 -4.85 -23.82 -6.54
C ARG A 103 -5.25 -24.04 -5.09
N GLU A 104 -4.52 -24.88 -4.35
CA GLU A 104 -4.86 -25.20 -2.95
C GLU A 104 -4.68 -23.99 -2.05
N MET A 105 -3.58 -23.24 -2.22
CA MET A 105 -3.35 -21.98 -1.50
C MET A 105 -4.43 -20.95 -1.82
N LEU A 106 -4.84 -20.85 -3.08
CA LEU A 106 -5.88 -19.90 -3.49
C LEU A 106 -7.24 -20.28 -2.90
N GLU A 107 -7.62 -21.56 -2.92
CA GLU A 107 -8.86 -22.05 -2.34
C GLU A 107 -8.89 -21.82 -0.82
N TYR A 108 -7.80 -22.13 -0.12
CA TYR A 108 -7.65 -21.82 1.31
C TYR A 108 -7.83 -20.32 1.58
N LEU A 109 -7.15 -19.46 0.83
CA LEU A 109 -7.27 -18.00 0.99
C LEU A 109 -8.68 -17.49 0.69
N GLN A 110 -9.40 -18.09 -0.26
CA GLN A 110 -10.77 -17.69 -0.56
C GLN A 110 -11.77 -18.09 0.52
N MET A 111 -11.55 -19.25 1.18
CA MET A 111 -12.41 -19.73 2.26
C MET A 111 -12.12 -19.02 3.59
N GLU A 112 -10.87 -19.03 4.03
CA GLU A 112 -10.49 -18.55 5.38
C GLU A 112 -10.21 -17.04 5.40
N TRP A 113 -9.86 -16.45 4.25
CA TRP A 113 -9.49 -15.03 4.10
C TRP A 113 -10.27 -14.33 2.99
N PRO A 114 -11.62 -14.33 3.03
CA PRO A 114 -12.44 -13.82 1.93
C PRO A 114 -12.11 -12.37 1.58
N GLY A 115 -11.88 -12.12 0.29
CA GLY A 115 -11.54 -10.80 -0.25
C GLY A 115 -10.08 -10.37 -0.06
N PHE A 116 -9.26 -11.10 0.70
CA PHE A 116 -7.85 -10.75 0.92
C PHE A 116 -7.07 -10.64 -0.39
N VAL A 117 -7.22 -11.62 -1.29
CA VAL A 117 -6.48 -11.67 -2.56
C VAL A 117 -6.75 -10.42 -3.41
N ASP A 118 -8.00 -10.00 -3.49
CA ASP A 118 -8.39 -8.82 -4.28
C ASP A 118 -7.89 -7.53 -3.62
N GLU A 119 -8.06 -7.39 -2.31
CA GLU A 119 -7.52 -6.25 -1.56
C GLU A 119 -6.00 -6.13 -1.67
N PHE A 120 -5.29 -7.26 -1.65
CA PHE A 120 -3.84 -7.32 -1.76
C PHE A 120 -3.37 -6.88 -3.15
N LYS A 121 -4.04 -7.37 -4.20
CA LYS A 121 -3.79 -6.95 -5.60
C LYS A 121 -4.10 -5.48 -5.82
N ASP A 122 -5.25 -5.01 -5.32
CA ASP A 122 -5.64 -3.60 -5.42
C ASP A 122 -4.62 -2.68 -4.76
N THR A 123 -4.09 -3.08 -3.60
CA THR A 123 -3.07 -2.31 -2.89
C THR A 123 -1.79 -2.22 -3.69
N PHE A 124 -1.38 -3.31 -4.35
CA PHE A 124 -0.25 -3.29 -5.29
C PHE A 124 -0.50 -2.37 -6.48
N ILE A 125 -1.67 -2.48 -7.12
CA ILE A 125 -2.06 -1.62 -8.25
C ILE A 125 -2.04 -0.16 -7.83
N ALA A 126 -2.62 0.17 -6.68
CA ALA A 126 -2.63 1.53 -6.14
C ALA A 126 -1.21 2.06 -5.91
N LEU A 127 -0.29 1.22 -5.44
CA LEU A 127 1.11 1.58 -5.18
C LEU A 127 1.89 1.81 -6.48
N VAL A 128 1.66 0.97 -7.51
CA VAL A 128 2.28 1.13 -8.84
C VAL A 128 1.74 2.37 -9.56
N MET A 129 0.42 2.56 -9.56
CA MET A 129 -0.23 3.67 -10.29
C MET A 129 0.09 5.03 -9.68
N ASN A 130 0.06 5.14 -8.35
CA ASN A 130 0.29 6.42 -7.67
C ASN A 130 1.77 6.66 -7.36
N GLY A 131 2.59 5.62 -7.42
CA GLY A 131 4.00 5.64 -7.02
C GLY A 131 4.20 5.43 -5.51
N PRO A 132 5.36 4.85 -5.13
CA PRO A 132 5.69 4.55 -3.73
C PRO A 132 6.08 5.78 -2.89
N PHE A 133 6.40 6.91 -3.52
CA PHE A 133 6.89 8.11 -2.86
C PHE A 133 5.93 9.27 -3.11
N LEU A 134 5.08 9.57 -2.13
CA LEU A 134 4.05 10.60 -2.22
C LEU A 134 4.60 12.04 -2.25
N ASP A 135 5.86 12.24 -1.84
CA ASP A 135 6.49 13.58 -1.73
C ASP A 135 7.55 13.85 -2.81
N GLU A 136 7.93 12.85 -3.60
CA GLU A 136 8.71 13.10 -4.80
C GLU A 136 7.76 13.69 -5.84
N ARG A 137 7.73 15.02 -5.93
CA ARG A 137 7.20 15.70 -7.11
C ARG A 137 7.91 15.08 -8.31
N ARG A 138 7.23 14.17 -9.03
CA ARG A 138 7.61 13.85 -10.39
C ARG A 138 7.64 15.18 -11.11
N THR A 139 8.83 15.67 -11.43
CA THR A 139 9.00 16.74 -12.39
C THR A 139 8.22 16.27 -13.61
N CYS A 140 7.10 16.93 -13.93
CA CYS A 140 6.47 16.72 -15.23
C CYS A 140 7.60 16.88 -16.24
N LEU A 141 7.89 15.81 -16.99
CA LEU A 141 8.84 15.87 -18.09
C LEU A 141 8.37 17.03 -18.95
N SER A 142 9.11 18.13 -18.90
CA SER A 142 8.79 19.31 -19.68
C SER A 142 8.92 18.87 -21.13
N THR A 143 7.83 18.98 -21.88
CA THR A 143 7.76 18.67 -23.32
C THR A 143 8.70 19.52 -24.19
N THR A 144 9.57 20.33 -23.59
CA THR A 144 10.60 21.13 -24.25
C THR A 144 11.84 20.35 -24.72
N PHE A 145 11.93 19.03 -24.53
CA PHE A 145 13.05 18.24 -25.06
C PHE A 145 12.92 17.84 -26.54
N PHE A 146 11.83 18.24 -27.21
CA PHE A 146 11.71 18.16 -28.67
C PHE A 146 11.66 19.58 -29.24
N GLN A 147 12.82 20.20 -29.38
CA GLN A 147 13.05 21.33 -30.30
C GLN A 147 14.31 21.07 -31.11
#